data_AF-A0A832DI01-F1
#
_entry.id   AF-A0A832DI01-F1
#
_cell.length_a   1.000
_cell.length_b   1.000
_cell.length_c   1.000
_cell.angle_alpha   90.00
_cell.angle_beta   90.00
_cell.angle_gamma   90.00
#
_symmetry.space_group_name_H-M   'P 1'
#
loop_
_entity.id
_entity.type
_entity.pdbx_description
1 polymer ?
#
loop_
_entity_poly.entity_id
_entity_poly.type
_entity_poly.pdbx_seq_one_letter_code
_entity_poly.pdbx_strand_id
1 'polypeptide(L)'
;MNKLVWMGIAAVAAVLLFMLWMYLTLVDHTPPPDRFKQNITTSRTQTPQPPPTTAVVKPPFNASSYEVNYTLVFTVSFSGITMTMEGWVVIGTGHAGNYSFGMLTVPLQGTATFKSATEGNATYTMTCLHGYCTVNEEEWPFIGLIDGVNVTRTAKGQCRRLNYTGTLYEERGMLDPKAFSRFVEGLSGNYTAYVCEANGVMLSADLTATTSAHGEMMRITLKMEAVKAGPYSSETYRRNLQEVKAVSNR
;
A
#
# COMPACT_ATOMS: atom_id res chain seq x y z
N MET A 1 -16.77 -46.33 6.96
CA MET A 1 -17.65 -45.14 6.84
C MET A 1 -16.90 -43.91 7.34
N ASN A 2 -16.90 -42.85 6.54
CA ASN A 2 -15.84 -41.86 6.39
C ASN A 2 -15.67 -40.84 7.53
N LYS A 3 -14.52 -40.85 8.22
CA LYS A 3 -14.06 -39.74 9.08
C LYS A 3 -13.50 -38.54 8.29
N LEU A 4 -13.13 -38.74 7.03
CA LEU A 4 -12.61 -37.68 6.14
C LEU A 4 -13.69 -36.70 5.67
N VAL A 5 -14.97 -37.10 5.65
CA VAL A 5 -16.07 -36.23 5.20
C VAL A 5 -16.48 -35.22 6.30
N TRP A 6 -16.28 -35.55 7.58
CA TRP A 6 -16.64 -34.67 8.69
C TRP A 6 -15.65 -33.52 8.92
N MET A 7 -14.36 -33.72 8.65
CA MET A 7 -13.35 -32.64 8.71
C MET A 7 -13.52 -31.63 7.55
N GLY A 8 -13.97 -32.09 6.37
CA GLY A 8 -14.27 -31.20 5.25
C GLY A 8 -15.49 -30.30 5.51
N ILE A 9 -16.52 -30.82 6.17
CA ILE A 9 -17.73 -30.04 6.52
C ILE A 9 -17.42 -29.02 7.62
N ALA A 10 -16.56 -29.34 8.59
CA ALA A 10 -16.14 -28.40 9.64
C ALA A 10 -15.24 -27.26 9.10
N ALA A 11 -14.36 -27.54 8.14
CA ALA A 11 -13.52 -26.53 7.49
C ALA A 11 -14.36 -25.59 6.59
N VAL A 12 -15.31 -26.14 5.83
CA VAL A 12 -16.25 -25.34 5.03
C VAL A 12 -17.19 -24.53 5.93
N ALA A 13 -17.63 -25.07 7.07
CA ALA A 13 -18.41 -24.33 8.06
C ALA A 13 -17.61 -23.21 8.74
N ALA A 14 -16.31 -23.41 9.01
CA ALA A 14 -15.44 -22.38 9.60
C ALA A 14 -15.10 -21.26 8.61
N VAL A 15 -14.86 -21.59 7.33
CA VAL A 15 -14.67 -20.60 6.27
C VAL A 15 -15.98 -19.87 5.97
N LEU A 16 -17.12 -20.57 5.94
CA LEU A 16 -18.44 -19.93 5.85
C LEU A 16 -18.73 -19.09 7.08
N LEU A 17 -18.35 -19.49 8.30
CA LEU A 17 -18.51 -18.69 9.52
C LEU A 17 -17.56 -17.50 9.58
N PHE A 18 -16.36 -17.58 9.01
CA PHE A 18 -15.41 -16.47 8.93
C PHE A 18 -15.79 -15.47 7.83
N MET A 19 -16.25 -15.98 6.67
CA MET A 19 -16.88 -15.18 5.62
C MET A 19 -18.20 -14.57 6.11
N LEU A 20 -19.00 -15.33 6.88
CA LEU A 20 -20.24 -14.86 7.51
C LEU A 20 -19.97 -13.90 8.68
N TRP A 21 -18.84 -14.00 9.39
CA TRP A 21 -18.43 -13.02 10.42
C TRP A 21 -17.96 -11.72 9.78
N MET A 22 -17.30 -11.82 8.64
CA MET A 22 -17.08 -10.70 7.72
C MET A 22 -18.37 -10.14 7.10
N TYR A 23 -19.42 -10.97 6.96
CA TYR A 23 -20.75 -10.62 6.39
C TYR A 23 -21.75 -10.10 7.44
N LEU A 24 -21.63 -10.49 8.72
CA LEU A 24 -22.60 -10.18 9.80
C LEU A 24 -22.35 -8.83 10.47
N THR A 25 -21.20 -8.21 10.24
CA THR A 25 -20.98 -6.79 10.55
C THR A 25 -21.58 -5.87 9.46
N LEU A 26 -22.34 -6.44 8.51
CA LEU A 26 -22.52 -5.93 7.14
C LEU A 26 -23.97 -6.08 6.62
N VAL A 27 -25.01 -5.69 7.38
CA VAL A 27 -26.39 -5.64 6.85
C VAL A 27 -27.16 -4.40 7.36
N ASP A 28 -27.26 -3.36 6.54
CA ASP A 28 -28.57 -2.87 6.07
C ASP A 28 -28.46 -1.86 4.91
N HIS A 29 -28.97 -2.32 3.77
CA HIS A 29 -29.76 -1.61 2.74
C HIS A 29 -29.18 -0.48 1.86
N THR A 30 -29.12 -0.86 0.57
CA THR A 30 -29.53 -0.16 -0.68
C THR A 30 -28.68 0.97 -1.29
N PRO A 31 -28.41 0.94 -2.61
CA PRO A 31 -27.55 1.90 -3.31
C PRO A 31 -28.33 3.06 -3.96
N PRO A 32 -27.70 4.23 -4.16
CA PRO A 32 -27.81 4.91 -5.46
C PRO A 32 -26.54 5.71 -5.85
N PRO A 33 -26.46 6.35 -7.03
CA PRO A 33 -26.02 5.74 -8.29
C PRO A 33 -24.72 6.35 -8.85
N ASP A 34 -24.20 5.66 -9.87
CA ASP A 34 -23.08 6.06 -10.74
C ASP A 34 -23.04 7.54 -11.11
N ARG A 35 -21.82 8.11 -11.08
CA ARG A 35 -21.46 9.26 -11.92
C ARG A 35 -19.96 9.27 -12.26
N PHE A 36 -19.61 8.56 -13.33
CA PHE A 36 -18.50 8.97 -14.18
C PHE A 36 -19.01 9.91 -15.27
N LYS A 37 -18.38 11.08 -15.40
CA LYS A 37 -17.98 11.69 -16.68
C LYS A 37 -17.29 13.04 -16.42
N GLN A 38 -16.05 13.18 -16.89
CA GLN A 38 -15.69 14.36 -17.66
C GLN A 38 -14.50 14.09 -18.60
N ASN A 39 -14.77 14.28 -19.88
CA ASN A 39 -13.82 14.37 -20.99
C ASN A 39 -12.95 15.62 -20.83
N ILE A 40 -11.66 15.52 -21.20
CA ILE A 40 -10.96 16.65 -21.84
C ILE A 40 -10.11 16.10 -22.99
N THR A 41 -10.42 16.57 -24.20
CA THR A 41 -9.60 16.46 -25.41
C THR A 41 -8.93 17.81 -25.63
N THR A 42 -7.60 17.84 -25.82
CA THR A 42 -6.93 18.99 -26.44
C THR A 42 -5.78 18.52 -27.34
N SER A 43 -5.76 19.10 -28.54
CA SER A 43 -5.02 18.73 -29.75
C SER A 43 -3.50 18.81 -29.67
N ARG A 44 -2.89 17.95 -30.50
CA ARG A 44 -1.47 17.82 -30.81
C ARG A 44 -1.11 18.73 -31.99
N THR A 45 -0.06 19.53 -31.84
CA THR A 45 0.69 20.11 -32.98
C THR A 45 2.14 19.68 -32.81
N GLN A 46 2.65 18.86 -33.74
CA GLN A 46 4.03 18.37 -33.78
C GLN A 46 4.83 19.19 -34.81
N THR A 47 5.92 19.81 -34.35
CA THR A 47 7.02 20.30 -35.20
C THR A 47 8.23 19.40 -34.95
N PRO A 48 9.05 19.03 -35.96
CA PRO A 48 10.19 18.13 -35.77
C PRO A 48 11.30 18.79 -34.95
N GLN A 49 11.75 18.14 -33.86
CA GLN A 49 12.84 18.63 -33.01
C GLN A 49 14.05 17.67 -33.05
N PRO A 50 15.30 18.16 -33.07
CA PRO A 50 16.52 17.35 -33.22
C PRO A 50 16.75 16.38 -32.04
N PRO A 51 17.61 15.35 -32.19
CA PRO A 51 17.73 14.24 -31.25
C PRO A 51 18.12 14.73 -29.82
N PRO A 52 17.41 14.30 -28.77
CA PRO A 52 17.61 14.83 -27.43
C PRO A 52 18.90 14.30 -26.79
N THR A 53 19.84 15.21 -26.53
CA THR A 53 20.81 15.03 -25.45
C THR A 53 20.01 14.87 -24.16
N THR A 54 19.97 13.67 -23.60
CA THR A 54 19.18 13.39 -22.40
C THR A 54 19.90 14.00 -21.21
N ALA A 55 19.58 15.27 -20.90
CA ALA A 55 19.99 15.88 -19.64
C ALA A 55 19.39 15.05 -18.50
N VAL A 56 20.25 14.47 -17.66
CA VAL A 56 19.84 13.77 -16.45
C VAL A 56 19.25 14.82 -15.50
N VAL A 57 17.93 14.88 -15.40
CA VAL A 57 17.23 15.79 -14.50
C VAL A 57 17.51 15.34 -13.07
N LYS A 58 18.27 16.14 -12.31
CA LYS A 58 18.51 15.90 -10.89
C LYS A 58 17.17 16.05 -10.13
N PRO A 59 16.76 15.07 -9.30
CA PRO A 59 15.53 15.18 -8.53
C PRO A 59 15.56 16.36 -7.55
N PRO A 60 14.45 17.09 -7.37
CA PRO A 60 14.33 18.18 -6.38
C PRO A 60 14.09 17.66 -4.95
N PHE A 61 14.27 16.36 -4.71
CA PHE A 61 13.99 15.66 -3.45
C PHE A 61 15.09 14.64 -3.17
N ASN A 62 15.19 14.16 -1.93
CA ASN A 62 16.10 13.10 -1.51
C ASN A 62 15.48 12.27 -0.37
N ALA A 63 16.17 11.22 0.08
CA ALA A 63 15.70 10.34 1.16
C ALA A 63 15.29 11.05 2.47
N SER A 64 15.83 12.24 2.77
CA SER A 64 15.54 12.97 4.01
C SER A 64 14.44 14.03 3.89
N SER A 65 14.02 14.36 2.66
CA SER A 65 13.00 15.37 2.40
C SER A 65 12.33 15.10 1.06
N TYR A 66 11.17 14.43 1.12
CA TYR A 66 10.38 14.11 -0.06
C TYR A 66 8.89 14.00 0.25
N GLU A 67 8.08 14.13 -0.79
CA GLU A 67 6.69 13.74 -0.85
C GLU A 67 6.47 12.95 -2.14
N VAL A 68 5.90 11.75 -2.03
CA VAL A 68 5.59 10.90 -3.18
C VAL A 68 4.16 10.41 -3.09
N ASN A 69 3.42 10.54 -4.21
CA ASN A 69 2.11 9.95 -4.39
C ASN A 69 2.26 8.67 -5.21
N TYR A 70 1.73 7.57 -4.68
CA TYR A 70 1.76 6.25 -5.28
C TYR A 70 0.35 5.76 -5.59
N THR A 71 0.20 5.04 -6.69
CA THR A 71 -0.89 4.08 -6.88
C THR A 71 -0.49 2.71 -6.35
N LEU A 72 -1.46 1.97 -5.83
CA LEU A 72 -1.30 0.67 -5.21
C LEU A 72 -2.23 -0.34 -5.87
N VAL A 73 -1.68 -1.52 -6.20
CA VAL A 73 -2.46 -2.72 -6.51
C VAL A 73 -1.91 -3.84 -5.65
N PHE A 74 -2.73 -4.35 -4.74
CA PHE A 74 -2.37 -5.43 -3.83
C PHE A 74 -3.27 -6.62 -4.10
N THR A 75 -2.69 -7.77 -4.44
CA THR A 75 -3.45 -8.97 -4.75
C THR A 75 -3.07 -10.10 -3.82
N VAL A 76 -4.09 -10.77 -3.30
CA VAL A 76 -3.98 -11.93 -2.43
C VAL A 76 -4.68 -13.09 -3.14
N SER A 77 -3.99 -14.21 -3.27
CA SER A 77 -4.57 -15.46 -3.76
C SER A 77 -4.43 -16.56 -2.71
N PHE A 78 -5.55 -17.18 -2.35
CA PHE A 78 -5.64 -18.24 -1.34
C PHE A 78 -6.71 -19.24 -1.76
N SER A 79 -6.38 -20.54 -1.74
CA SER A 79 -7.34 -21.64 -2.03
C SER A 79 -8.15 -21.47 -3.34
N GLY A 80 -7.51 -20.93 -4.39
CA GLY A 80 -8.15 -20.69 -5.69
C GLY A 80 -9.02 -19.42 -5.80
N ILE A 81 -9.15 -18.65 -4.71
CA ILE A 81 -9.80 -17.34 -4.69
C ILE A 81 -8.73 -16.26 -4.78
N THR A 82 -8.97 -15.25 -5.63
CA THR A 82 -8.10 -14.08 -5.76
C THR A 82 -8.89 -12.82 -5.40
N MET A 83 -8.32 -12.03 -4.49
CA MET A 83 -8.83 -10.71 -4.10
C MET A 83 -7.80 -9.64 -4.45
N THR A 84 -8.23 -8.61 -5.17
CA THR A 84 -7.37 -7.48 -5.59
C THR A 84 -7.90 -6.19 -4.96
N MET A 85 -7.04 -5.52 -4.20
CA MET A 85 -7.30 -4.21 -3.60
C MET A 85 -6.55 -3.15 -4.40
N GLU A 86 -7.18 -2.00 -4.61
CA GLU A 86 -6.61 -0.91 -5.38
C GLU A 86 -6.74 0.40 -4.61
N GLY A 87 -5.74 1.26 -4.75
CA GLY A 87 -5.73 2.49 -3.98
C GLY A 87 -4.63 3.45 -4.37
N TRP A 88 -4.48 4.48 -3.55
CA TRP A 88 -3.37 5.39 -3.63
C TRP A 88 -2.95 5.83 -2.23
N VAL A 89 -1.68 6.20 -2.11
CA VAL A 89 -1.09 6.70 -0.87
C VAL A 89 -0.11 7.81 -1.19
N VAL A 90 -0.15 8.86 -0.40
CA VAL A 90 0.91 9.87 -0.33
C VAL A 90 1.77 9.56 0.89
N ILE A 91 3.08 9.57 0.71
CA ILE A 91 4.08 9.42 1.78
C ILE A 91 4.97 10.67 1.76
N GLY A 92 5.06 11.35 2.89
CA GLY A 92 5.97 12.46 3.12
C GLY A 92 6.96 12.13 4.23
N THR A 93 8.25 12.32 3.96
CA THR A 93 9.34 12.20 4.94
C THR A 93 10.08 13.51 5.01
N GLY A 94 10.27 14.05 6.21
CA GLY A 94 10.90 15.34 6.42
C GLY A 94 11.34 15.59 7.86
N HIS A 95 12.11 16.66 8.06
CA HIS A 95 12.67 16.99 9.39
C HIS A 95 11.61 17.31 10.46
N ALA A 96 10.45 17.81 10.06
CA ALA A 96 9.37 18.15 11.00
C ALA A 96 8.64 16.90 11.52
N GLY A 97 8.85 15.76 10.89
CA GLY A 97 8.06 14.54 11.06
C GLY A 97 7.73 13.94 9.70
N ASN A 98 7.13 12.77 9.75
CA ASN A 98 6.66 12.07 8.58
C ASN A 98 5.14 12.00 8.57
N TYR A 99 4.55 11.79 7.40
CA TYR A 99 3.12 11.59 7.29
C TYR A 99 2.77 10.68 6.12
N SER A 100 1.59 10.07 6.20
CA SER A 100 0.93 9.49 5.03
C SER A 100 -0.56 9.75 5.04
N PHE A 101 -1.17 9.66 3.87
CA PHE A 101 -2.61 9.58 3.75
C PHE A 101 -2.97 8.90 2.44
N GLY A 102 -4.12 8.28 2.39
CA GLY A 102 -4.51 7.54 1.21
C GLY A 102 -5.90 6.93 1.32
N MET A 103 -6.23 6.19 0.27
CA MET A 103 -7.41 5.35 0.24
C MET A 103 -7.06 3.99 -0.36
N LEU A 104 -7.72 2.95 0.14
CA LEU A 104 -7.65 1.61 -0.39
C LEU A 104 -9.08 1.10 -0.55
N THR A 105 -9.41 0.69 -1.76
CA THR A 105 -10.68 0.05 -2.08
C THR A 105 -10.48 -1.45 -2.06
N VAL A 106 -11.23 -2.12 -1.20
CA VAL A 106 -11.24 -3.56 -1.09
C VAL A 106 -12.56 -4.06 -1.67
N PRO A 107 -12.54 -4.98 -2.66
CA PRO A 107 -13.75 -5.54 -3.23
C PRO A 107 -14.66 -6.08 -2.14
N LEU A 108 -15.95 -5.77 -2.25
CA LEU A 108 -17.00 -6.19 -1.30
C LEU A 108 -16.93 -5.52 0.10
N GLN A 109 -15.86 -4.81 0.45
CA GLN A 109 -15.70 -4.13 1.76
C GLN A 109 -15.80 -2.60 1.69
N GLY A 110 -15.65 -2.02 0.49
CA GLY A 110 -15.72 -0.58 0.26
C GLY A 110 -14.36 0.10 0.30
N THR A 111 -14.36 1.43 0.47
CA THR A 111 -13.14 2.25 0.47
C THR A 111 -12.78 2.64 1.90
N ALA A 112 -11.62 2.18 2.35
CA ALA A 112 -10.99 2.66 3.59
C ALA A 112 -10.13 3.88 3.26
N THR A 113 -10.19 4.91 4.08
CA THR A 113 -9.25 6.04 4.03
C THR A 113 -8.40 6.05 5.27
N PHE A 114 -7.12 6.40 5.14
CA PHE A 114 -6.25 6.52 6.29
C PHE A 114 -5.45 7.82 6.25
N LYS A 115 -5.05 8.26 7.43
CA LYS A 115 -4.08 9.33 7.64
C LYS A 115 -3.15 8.92 8.77
N SER A 116 -1.86 9.17 8.62
CA SER A 116 -0.87 8.94 9.66
C SER A 116 0.09 10.11 9.73
N ALA A 117 0.53 10.46 10.93
CA ALA A 117 1.54 11.48 11.15
C ALA A 117 2.37 11.14 12.39
N THR A 118 3.68 11.42 12.31
CA THR A 118 4.61 11.20 13.43
C THR A 118 4.89 12.51 14.15
N GLU A 119 4.88 12.52 15.48
CA GLU A 119 5.30 13.66 16.28
C GLU A 119 6.15 13.16 17.46
N GLY A 120 7.42 13.59 17.53
CA GLY A 120 8.38 13.04 18.49
C GLY A 120 8.56 11.53 18.27
N ASN A 121 8.27 10.74 19.30
CA ASN A 121 8.35 9.27 19.25
C ASN A 121 6.98 8.60 19.00
N ALA A 122 5.92 9.38 18.82
CA ALA A 122 4.57 8.85 18.61
C ALA A 122 4.21 8.87 17.12
N THR A 123 3.48 7.84 16.69
CA THR A 123 2.84 7.80 15.38
C THR A 123 1.35 7.65 15.60
N TYR A 124 0.59 8.62 15.08
CA TYR A 124 -0.86 8.61 15.16
C TYR A 124 -1.42 8.15 13.83
N THR A 125 -2.23 7.11 13.83
CA THR A 125 -2.86 6.59 12.61
C THR A 125 -4.37 6.60 12.76
N MET A 126 -5.04 7.39 11.92
CA MET A 126 -6.49 7.39 11.75
C MET A 126 -6.86 6.50 10.57
N THR A 127 -7.76 5.56 10.79
CA THR A 127 -8.37 4.76 9.73
C THR A 127 -9.87 4.99 9.77
N CYS A 128 -10.46 5.36 8.63
CA CYS A 128 -11.89 5.54 8.49
C CYS A 128 -12.46 4.54 7.50
N LEU A 129 -13.57 3.91 7.89
CA LEU A 129 -14.35 3.00 7.08
C LEU A 129 -15.83 3.36 7.24
N HIS A 130 -16.54 3.54 6.13
CA HIS A 130 -17.96 3.95 6.13
C HIS A 130 -18.27 5.20 6.98
N GLY A 131 -17.33 6.16 7.04
CA GLY A 131 -17.49 7.40 7.82
C GLY A 131 -17.20 7.27 9.32
N TYR A 132 -16.95 6.05 9.82
CA TYR A 132 -16.49 5.81 11.19
C TYR A 132 -14.96 5.76 11.21
N CYS A 133 -14.35 6.59 12.06
CA CYS A 133 -12.90 6.70 12.17
C CYS A 133 -12.44 6.19 13.53
N THR A 134 -11.40 5.36 13.53
CA THR A 134 -10.65 4.98 14.73
C THR A 134 -9.25 5.55 14.65
N VAL A 135 -8.68 5.90 15.81
CA VAL A 135 -7.29 6.34 15.92
C VAL A 135 -6.55 5.34 16.80
N ASN A 136 -5.44 4.84 16.30
CA ASN A 136 -4.53 3.99 17.04
C ASN A 136 -3.14 4.66 17.09
N GLU A 137 -2.50 4.57 18.25
CA GLU A 137 -1.10 4.94 18.43
C GLU A 137 -0.23 3.72 18.18
N GLU A 138 0.32 3.61 16.97
CA GLU A 138 1.03 2.41 16.53
C GLU A 138 2.11 2.74 15.50
N GLU A 139 2.98 1.77 15.24
CA GLU A 139 4.00 1.84 14.19
C GLU A 139 3.36 2.06 12.81
N TRP A 140 4.04 2.83 11.97
CA TRP A 140 3.49 3.31 10.70
C TRP A 140 3.19 2.15 9.73
N PRO A 141 1.91 1.88 9.39
CA PRO A 141 1.52 0.61 8.76
C PRO A 141 2.04 0.36 7.35
N PHE A 142 2.41 1.40 6.58
CA PHE A 142 2.79 1.26 5.18
C PHE A 142 4.29 1.02 4.96
N ILE A 143 5.13 1.31 5.96
CA ILE A 143 6.54 0.95 5.91
C ILE A 143 6.68 -0.56 6.20
N GLY A 144 5.88 -1.10 7.13
CA GLY A 144 5.87 -2.54 7.45
C GLY A 144 5.52 -3.48 6.28
N LEU A 145 4.77 -3.02 5.26
CA LEU A 145 4.45 -3.85 4.08
C LEU A 145 5.64 -4.09 3.15
N ILE A 146 6.67 -3.25 3.25
CA ILE A 146 7.91 -3.32 2.46
C ILE A 146 9.13 -3.65 3.33
N ASP A 147 9.02 -3.51 4.65
CA ASP A 147 10.06 -3.89 5.59
C ASP A 147 10.07 -5.40 5.79
N GLY A 148 10.92 -6.05 4.99
CA GLY A 148 11.24 -7.45 5.18
C GLY A 148 12.14 -7.68 6.39
N VAL A 149 12.12 -8.92 6.89
CA VAL A 149 13.12 -9.45 7.82
C VAL A 149 14.22 -10.14 7.01
N ASN A 150 15.48 -9.96 7.43
CA ASN A 150 16.65 -10.55 6.78
C ASN A 150 16.76 -10.21 5.29
N VAL A 151 16.56 -8.93 4.96
CA VAL A 151 16.56 -8.45 3.58
C VAL A 151 17.97 -8.48 3.00
N THR A 152 18.10 -9.10 1.83
CA THR A 152 19.25 -8.98 0.94
C THR A 152 18.87 -8.06 -0.20
N ARG A 153 19.71 -7.05 -0.48
CA ARG A 153 19.45 -6.05 -1.52
C ARG A 153 20.58 -6.05 -2.54
N THR A 154 20.25 -6.30 -3.80
CA THR A 154 21.22 -6.42 -4.90
C THR A 154 20.89 -5.45 -6.01
N ALA A 155 21.83 -4.58 -6.40
CA ALA A 155 21.67 -3.73 -7.57
C ALA A 155 21.67 -4.58 -8.86
N LYS A 156 20.65 -4.40 -9.70
CA LYS A 156 20.48 -5.13 -10.98
C LYS A 156 20.71 -4.26 -12.22
N GLY A 157 20.77 -2.94 -12.06
CA GLY A 157 21.01 -2.02 -13.16
C GLY A 157 20.36 -0.67 -12.94
N GLN A 158 20.07 0.04 -14.03
CA GLN A 158 19.37 1.31 -14.00
C GLN A 158 17.86 1.11 -14.19
N CYS A 159 17.06 1.99 -13.59
CA CYS A 159 15.63 2.10 -13.84
C CYS A 159 15.27 3.56 -14.17
N ARG A 160 14.11 3.77 -14.78
CA ARG A 160 13.58 5.11 -15.04
C ARG A 160 12.09 5.19 -14.71
N ARG A 161 11.71 6.17 -13.88
CA ARG A 161 10.31 6.42 -13.50
C ARG A 161 10.12 7.92 -13.26
N LEU A 162 8.98 8.49 -13.68
CA LEU A 162 8.69 9.93 -13.59
C LEU A 162 9.80 10.84 -14.18
N ASN A 163 10.49 10.38 -15.22
CA ASN A 163 11.69 11.02 -15.81
C ASN A 163 12.94 11.07 -14.93
N TYR A 164 12.92 10.49 -13.73
CA TYR A 164 14.11 10.30 -12.92
C TYR A 164 14.80 8.98 -13.28
N THR A 165 16.12 9.02 -13.35
CA THR A 165 16.96 7.81 -13.49
C THR A 165 17.39 7.39 -12.10
N GLY A 166 17.22 6.11 -11.81
CA GLY A 166 17.53 5.49 -10.53
C GLY A 166 18.25 4.16 -10.70
N THR A 167 18.42 3.46 -9.58
CA THR A 167 18.97 2.10 -9.55
C THR A 167 17.83 1.11 -9.35
N LEU A 168 17.80 0.08 -10.19
CA LEU A 168 16.95 -1.08 -9.99
C LEU A 168 17.59 -2.00 -8.97
N TYR A 169 16.87 -2.31 -7.90
CA TYR A 169 17.26 -3.28 -6.90
C TYR A 169 16.35 -4.49 -6.96
N GLU A 170 16.94 -5.66 -6.76
CA GLU A 170 16.22 -6.86 -6.34
C GLU A 170 16.42 -7.03 -4.85
N GLU A 171 15.32 -7.09 -4.12
CA GLU A 171 15.28 -7.37 -2.70
C GLU A 171 14.69 -8.75 -2.47
N ARG A 172 15.29 -9.51 -1.56
CA ARG A 172 14.78 -10.81 -1.13
C ARG A 172 14.85 -10.90 0.38
N GLY A 173 13.78 -11.36 1.01
CA GLY A 173 13.73 -11.51 2.45
C GLY A 173 12.50 -12.31 2.88
N MET A 174 12.18 -12.22 4.15
CA MET A 174 10.95 -12.78 4.71
C MET A 174 9.98 -11.65 5.02
N LEU A 175 8.69 -11.87 4.82
CA LEU A 175 7.65 -10.96 5.29
C LEU A 175 7.74 -10.86 6.82
N ASP A 176 7.65 -9.65 7.37
CA ASP A 176 7.56 -9.47 8.81
C ASP A 176 6.21 -10.00 9.32
N PRO A 177 6.19 -11.03 10.18
CA PRO A 177 4.95 -11.56 10.74
C PRO A 177 4.14 -10.51 11.51
N LYS A 178 4.80 -9.48 12.06
CA LYS A 178 4.13 -8.39 12.78
C LYS A 178 3.34 -7.48 11.84
N ALA A 179 3.89 -7.19 10.65
CA ALA A 179 3.26 -6.33 9.66
C ALA A 179 1.89 -6.87 9.18
N PHE A 180 1.71 -8.20 9.21
CA PHE A 180 0.48 -8.85 8.77
C PHE A 180 -0.39 -9.40 9.91
N SER A 181 0.07 -9.30 11.16
CA SER A 181 -0.60 -9.88 12.34
C SER A 181 -2.06 -9.46 12.53
N ARG A 182 -2.44 -8.27 12.05
CA ARG A 182 -3.82 -7.75 12.08
C ARG A 182 -4.75 -8.40 11.06
N PHE A 183 -4.19 -8.93 9.99
CA PHE A 183 -4.93 -9.49 8.87
C PHE A 183 -4.91 -11.01 8.91
N VAL A 184 -3.73 -11.59 9.15
CA VAL A 184 -3.53 -13.05 9.24
C VAL A 184 -2.43 -13.31 10.27
N GLU A 185 -2.82 -13.97 11.36
CA GLU A 185 -1.87 -14.36 12.42
C GLU A 185 -0.87 -15.40 11.89
N GLY A 186 0.41 -15.20 12.17
CA GLY A 186 1.47 -16.16 11.82
C GLY A 186 1.86 -16.20 10.34
N LEU A 187 1.43 -15.22 9.54
CA LEU A 187 1.81 -15.12 8.13
C LEU A 187 3.33 -14.93 8.00
N SER A 188 4.00 -15.97 7.53
CA SER A 188 5.44 -15.99 7.30
C SER A 188 5.73 -16.57 5.92
N GLY A 189 6.60 -15.91 5.17
CA GLY A 189 6.83 -16.29 3.78
C GLY A 189 7.98 -15.52 3.19
N ASN A 190 8.59 -16.11 2.17
CA ASN A 190 9.65 -15.45 1.43
C ASN A 190 9.02 -14.48 0.41
N TYR A 191 9.65 -13.33 0.25
CA TYR A 191 9.31 -12.39 -0.81
C TYR A 191 10.52 -12.09 -1.68
N THR A 192 10.22 -11.69 -2.91
CA THR A 192 11.15 -11.04 -3.83
C THR A 192 10.49 -9.77 -4.31
N ALA A 193 11.21 -8.66 -4.29
CA ALA A 193 10.74 -7.37 -4.77
C ALA A 193 11.73 -6.75 -5.75
N TYR A 194 11.19 -6.06 -6.76
CA TYR A 194 11.95 -5.22 -7.69
C TYR A 194 11.64 -3.77 -7.41
N VAL A 195 12.64 -3.04 -6.92
CA VAL A 195 12.49 -1.66 -6.43
C VAL A 195 13.28 -0.72 -7.33
N CYS A 196 12.61 0.28 -7.89
CA CYS A 196 13.28 1.39 -8.57
C CYS A 196 13.46 2.53 -7.58
N GLU A 197 14.70 2.84 -7.24
CA GLU A 197 15.03 3.92 -6.30
C GLU A 197 15.83 5.02 -7.00
N ALA A 198 15.38 6.27 -6.84
CA ALA A 198 16.12 7.44 -7.30
C ALA A 198 16.43 8.36 -6.12
N ASN A 199 17.72 8.65 -5.91
CA ASN A 199 18.20 9.51 -4.82
C ASN A 199 17.73 9.09 -3.41
N GLY A 200 17.68 7.78 -3.15
CA GLY A 200 17.22 7.22 -1.89
C GLY A 200 15.69 7.23 -1.71
N VAL A 201 14.93 7.53 -2.77
CA VAL A 201 13.45 7.53 -2.76
C VAL A 201 12.94 6.44 -3.70
N MET A 202 12.10 5.55 -3.17
CA MET A 202 11.44 4.51 -3.95
C MET A 202 10.43 5.15 -4.92
N LEU A 203 10.56 4.88 -6.22
CA LEU A 203 9.62 5.38 -7.24
C LEU A 203 8.70 4.28 -7.77
N SER A 204 9.08 3.02 -7.61
CA SER A 204 8.18 1.89 -7.84
C SER A 204 8.69 0.65 -7.11
N ALA A 205 7.78 -0.22 -6.73
CA ALA A 205 8.06 -1.56 -6.23
C ALA A 205 7.09 -2.56 -6.84
N ASP A 206 7.62 -3.72 -7.22
CA ASP A 206 6.85 -4.91 -7.59
C ASP A 206 7.31 -6.07 -6.71
N LEU A 207 6.48 -6.43 -5.75
CA LEU A 207 6.75 -7.47 -4.77
C LEU A 207 5.88 -8.68 -5.05
N THR A 208 6.48 -9.85 -4.99
CA THR A 208 5.79 -11.14 -4.94
C THR A 208 6.25 -11.90 -3.72
N ALA A 209 5.30 -12.40 -2.94
CA ALA A 209 5.57 -13.26 -1.80
C ALA A 209 4.76 -14.56 -1.87
N THR A 210 5.38 -15.62 -1.38
CA THR A 210 4.74 -16.92 -1.17
C THR A 210 4.79 -17.23 0.31
N THR A 211 3.63 -17.42 0.90
CA THR A 211 3.44 -17.69 2.32
C THR A 211 2.48 -18.86 2.50
N SER A 212 2.28 -19.29 3.73
CA SER A 212 1.25 -20.26 4.08
C SER A 212 0.46 -19.77 5.27
N ALA A 213 -0.86 -20.01 5.22
CA ALA A 213 -1.78 -19.80 6.32
C ALA A 213 -2.52 -21.13 6.56
N HIS A 214 -2.49 -21.64 7.78
CA HIS A 214 -3.12 -22.92 8.16
C HIS A 214 -2.73 -24.13 7.27
N GLY A 215 -1.51 -24.14 6.72
CA GLY A 215 -1.01 -25.23 5.86
C GLY A 215 -1.39 -25.10 4.38
N GLU A 216 -2.18 -24.10 4.00
CA GLU A 216 -2.48 -23.77 2.61
C GLU A 216 -1.56 -22.65 2.09
N MET A 217 -1.12 -22.79 0.83
CA MET A 217 -0.27 -21.79 0.19
C MET A 217 -1.08 -20.55 -0.16
N MET A 218 -0.51 -19.40 0.16
CA MET A 218 -1.04 -18.09 -0.19
C MET A 218 0.01 -17.35 -1.03
N ARG A 219 -0.44 -16.67 -2.08
CA ARG A 219 0.39 -15.80 -2.91
C ARG A 219 -0.04 -14.36 -2.72
N ILE A 220 0.93 -13.49 -2.46
CA ILE A 220 0.72 -12.07 -2.29
C ILE A 220 1.53 -11.35 -3.37
N THR A 221 0.92 -10.36 -4.02
CA THR A 221 1.64 -9.45 -4.90
C THR A 221 1.29 -8.01 -4.58
N LEU A 222 2.28 -7.14 -4.51
CA LEU A 222 2.11 -5.71 -4.33
C LEU A 222 2.79 -4.98 -5.48
N LYS A 223 2.03 -4.15 -6.17
CA LYS A 223 2.55 -3.20 -7.15
C LYS A 223 2.31 -1.79 -6.63
N MET A 224 3.40 -1.07 -6.40
CA MET A 224 3.39 0.32 -5.98
C MET A 224 4.09 1.15 -7.05
N GLU A 225 3.46 2.22 -7.51
CA GLU A 225 3.99 3.05 -8.58
C GLU A 225 3.82 4.54 -8.28
N ALA A 226 4.93 5.29 -8.25
CA ALA A 226 4.87 6.72 -8.09
C ALA A 226 4.22 7.37 -9.32
N VAL A 227 3.26 8.26 -9.07
CA VAL A 227 2.59 9.12 -10.05
C VAL A 227 3.05 10.58 -9.94
N LYS A 228 3.55 10.97 -8.75
CA LYS A 228 4.15 12.28 -8.50
C LYS A 228 5.22 12.15 -7.42
N ALA A 229 6.35 12.82 -7.59
CA ALA A 229 7.41 12.90 -6.59
C ALA A 229 7.95 14.33 -6.54
N GLY A 230 8.15 14.86 -5.34
CA GLY A 230 8.53 16.25 -5.12
C GLY A 230 9.11 16.50 -3.72
N PRO A 231 9.41 17.76 -3.39
CA PRO A 231 9.87 18.13 -2.06
C PRO A 231 8.78 17.92 -1.00
N TYR A 232 9.20 17.71 0.24
CA TYR A 232 8.32 17.57 1.40
C TYR A 232 7.42 18.80 1.64
N SER A 233 6.16 18.57 2.02
CA SER A 233 5.20 19.61 2.40
C SER A 233 4.94 19.65 3.91
N SER A 234 5.52 20.66 4.59
CA SER A 234 5.28 20.91 6.01
C SER A 234 3.82 21.31 6.31
N GLU A 235 3.14 21.93 5.35
CA GLU A 235 1.73 22.29 5.50
C GLU A 235 0.83 21.05 5.50
N THR A 236 1.09 20.11 4.60
CA THR A 236 0.38 18.82 4.53
C THR A 236 0.56 18.03 5.82
N TYR A 237 1.80 17.96 6.31
CA TYR A 237 2.12 17.35 7.60
C TYR A 237 1.28 17.93 8.75
N ARG A 238 1.33 19.26 8.93
CA ARG A 238 0.65 19.91 10.05
C ARG A 238 -0.86 19.70 10.00
N ARG A 239 -1.45 19.74 8.81
CA ARG A 239 -2.88 19.45 8.59
C ARG A 239 -3.24 18.00 8.96
N ASN A 240 -2.47 17.02 8.48
CA ASN A 240 -2.73 15.61 8.79
C ASN A 240 -2.62 15.33 10.29
N LEU A 241 -1.57 15.85 10.94
CA LEU A 241 -1.38 15.68 12.38
C LEU A 241 -2.54 16.27 13.19
N GLN A 242 -3.02 17.47 12.82
CA GLN A 242 -4.16 18.10 13.47
C GLN A 242 -5.44 17.28 13.33
N GLU A 243 -5.73 16.78 12.13
CA GLU A 243 -6.95 16.00 11.88
C GLU A 243 -6.93 14.66 12.62
N VAL A 244 -5.81 13.95 12.63
CA VAL A 244 -5.70 12.66 13.35
C VAL A 244 -5.87 12.88 14.85
N LYS A 245 -5.22 13.89 15.43
CA LYS A 245 -5.36 14.21 16.86
C LYS A 245 -6.76 14.66 17.25
N ALA A 246 -7.48 15.35 16.36
CA ALA A 246 -8.85 15.80 16.63
C ALA A 246 -9.83 14.63 16.83
N VAL A 247 -9.58 13.48 16.19
CA VAL A 247 -10.38 12.26 16.39
C VAL A 247 -9.93 11.51 17.64
N SER A 248 -8.63 11.51 17.96
CA SER A 248 -8.09 10.87 19.18
C SER A 248 -8.65 11.47 20.48
N ASN A 249 -8.98 12.77 20.47
CA ASN A 249 -9.46 13.49 21.65
C ASN A 249 -11.00 13.45 21.83
N ARG A 250 -11.73 12.64 21.05
CA ARG A 250 -13.18 12.43 21.21
C ARG A 250 -13.46 11.13 21.94
#